data_AF-A0A8J4I981-F1
#
_entry.id   AF-A0A8J4I981-F1
#
_cell.length_a   1.000
_cell.length_b   1.000
_cell.length_c   1.000
_cell.angle_alpha   90.00
_cell.angle_beta   90.00
_cell.angle_gamma   90.00
#
_symmetry.space_group_name_H-M   'P 1'
#
loop_
_entity.id
_entity.type
_entity.pdbx_description
1 polymer ?
#
loop_
_entity_poly.entity_id
_entity_poly.type
_entity_poly.pdbx_seq_one_letter_code
_entity_poly.pdbx_strand_id
1 'polypeptide(L)'
;QQLARVALVRQRNMIASQKDGQDWWKIEPKYSTKVLIGNWLDERKRFIKDIGKLGSSIYRTDFICFPDHKPDQTLRRTMMEKFEGLPMQHLFTHHEEPRSRNLVSEYDDKYNRHGYNPVLPPLRSWNGRKFAWIPQKTDFPILEPPTNYGLLEYLMKKWHQKEAGVMNSVYTISYKSPPISAFATCQLRQPAKTRNLPSSQGHLPQNDSRILAYEGCQKYLQAIGQLV
;
A
#
# COMPACT_ATOMS: atom_id res chain seq x y z
N GLN A 1 -13.37 -29.56 -63.25
CA GLN A 1 -12.42 -29.35 -64.36
C GLN A 1 -12.09 -27.87 -64.40
N GLN A 2 -10.85 -27.50 -64.00
CA GLN A 2 -10.06 -26.32 -64.42
C GLN A 2 -9.08 -25.92 -63.30
N LEU A 3 -7.80 -25.97 -63.67
CA LEU A 3 -6.60 -25.72 -62.88
C LEU A 3 -6.48 -24.22 -62.54
N ALA A 4 -6.50 -23.88 -61.25
CA ALA A 4 -6.13 -22.55 -60.78
C ALA A 4 -4.61 -22.41 -60.74
N ARG A 5 -4.09 -21.43 -61.50
CA ARG A 5 -2.68 -21.08 -61.62
C ARG A 5 -2.13 -20.58 -60.27
N VAL A 6 -1.14 -21.29 -59.71
CA VAL A 6 -0.29 -20.78 -58.63
C VAL A 6 0.80 -19.92 -59.25
N ALA A 7 0.75 -18.62 -59.00
CA ALA A 7 1.82 -17.68 -59.35
C ALA A 7 3.00 -17.90 -58.39
N LEU A 8 4.04 -18.59 -58.87
CA LEU A 8 5.33 -18.65 -58.19
C LEU A 8 6.04 -17.29 -58.37
N VAL A 9 5.89 -16.42 -57.37
CA VAL A 9 6.76 -15.24 -57.22
C VAL A 9 8.18 -15.75 -56.94
N ARG A 10 9.02 -15.72 -57.97
CA ARG A 10 10.46 -15.99 -57.85
C ARG A 10 11.08 -14.87 -57.00
N GLN A 11 11.25 -15.10 -55.71
CA GLN A 11 12.17 -14.30 -54.90
C GLN A 11 13.58 -14.51 -55.46
N ARG A 12 14.07 -13.52 -56.20
CA ARG A 12 15.49 -13.42 -56.54
C ARG A 12 16.21 -12.97 -55.27
N ASN A 13 16.85 -13.89 -54.57
CA ASN A 13 17.87 -13.55 -53.59
C ASN A 13 19.05 -12.93 -54.33
N MET A 14 19.02 -11.60 -54.50
CA MET A 14 20.18 -10.82 -54.92
C MET A 14 21.12 -10.72 -53.72
N ILE A 15 21.98 -11.73 -53.54
CA ILE A 15 23.15 -11.58 -52.66
C ILE A 15 24.16 -10.73 -53.43
N ALA A 16 23.93 -9.42 -53.45
CA ALA A 16 24.97 -8.47 -53.80
C ALA A 16 25.95 -8.44 -52.63
N SER A 17 27.01 -9.26 -52.71
CA SER A 17 28.19 -9.05 -51.87
C SER A 17 28.85 -7.77 -52.37
N GLN A 18 28.43 -6.65 -51.78
CA GLN A 18 29.06 -5.35 -51.94
C GLN A 18 30.42 -5.46 -51.24
N LYS A 19 31.44 -5.84 -52.01
CA LYS A 19 32.83 -5.67 -51.59
C LYS A 19 33.18 -4.22 -51.92
N ASP A 20 33.28 -3.41 -50.87
CA ASP A 20 33.69 -2.02 -50.98
C ASP A 20 35.04 -1.93 -51.70
N GLY A 21 35.07 -1.23 -52.83
CA GLY A 21 36.30 -0.90 -53.56
C GLY A 21 36.49 -1.48 -54.97
N GLN A 22 35.49 -2.12 -55.59
CA GLN A 22 35.61 -2.59 -56.98
C GLN A 22 35.14 -1.51 -57.97
N ASP A 23 36.06 -0.94 -58.74
CA ASP A 23 35.79 -0.05 -59.89
C ASP A 23 34.75 -0.66 -60.84
N TRP A 24 33.59 0.00 -61.01
CA TRP A 24 32.44 -0.55 -61.75
C TRP A 24 32.70 -0.79 -63.25
N TRP A 25 33.84 -0.32 -63.77
CA TRP A 25 34.28 -0.45 -65.16
C TRP A 25 35.29 -1.59 -65.39
N LYS A 26 35.78 -2.26 -64.34
CA LYS A 26 36.66 -3.44 -64.45
C LYS A 26 35.89 -4.71 -64.08
N ILE A 27 35.29 -5.34 -65.08
CA ILE A 27 34.59 -6.63 -64.91
C ILE A 27 35.60 -7.75 -65.13
N GLU A 28 36.16 -8.28 -64.04
CA GLU A 28 37.00 -9.47 -64.09
C GLU A 28 36.14 -10.74 -63.95
N PRO A 29 36.40 -11.79 -64.77
CA PRO A 29 35.73 -13.07 -64.60
C PRO A 29 36.10 -13.71 -63.25
N LYS A 30 35.08 -14.09 -62.46
CA LYS A 30 35.28 -14.80 -61.18
C LYS A 30 35.43 -16.29 -61.44
N TYR A 31 36.56 -16.85 -61.03
CA TYR A 31 36.85 -18.28 -61.13
C TYR A 31 36.67 -18.97 -59.77
N SER A 32 36.56 -20.29 -59.77
CA SER A 32 36.54 -21.09 -58.53
C SER A 32 37.88 -21.02 -57.80
N THR A 33 37.89 -21.14 -56.46
CA THR A 33 39.11 -21.20 -55.64
C THR A 33 40.06 -22.35 -55.99
N LYS A 34 39.63 -23.29 -56.85
CA LYS A 34 40.47 -24.34 -57.44
C LYS A 34 41.42 -23.80 -58.52
N VAL A 35 41.01 -22.75 -59.22
CA VAL A 35 41.78 -22.11 -60.29
C VAL A 35 42.70 -21.07 -59.65
N LEU A 36 44.00 -21.14 -59.96
CA LEU A 36 45.06 -20.33 -59.32
C LEU A 36 45.15 -18.92 -59.96
N ILE A 37 44.02 -18.24 -60.07
CA ILE A 37 43.90 -16.92 -60.72
C ILE A 37 43.28 -15.94 -59.72
N GLY A 38 43.78 -14.71 -59.69
CA GLY A 38 43.32 -13.68 -58.75
C GLY A 38 43.67 -14.04 -57.29
N ASN A 39 42.80 -13.67 -56.35
CA ASN A 39 43.05 -13.84 -54.92
C ASN A 39 42.70 -15.24 -54.37
N TRP A 40 43.10 -16.28 -55.11
CA TRP A 40 42.72 -17.67 -54.81
C TRP A 40 43.25 -18.17 -53.45
N LEU A 41 44.45 -17.74 -53.05
CA LEU A 41 45.11 -18.16 -51.81
C LEU A 41 44.36 -17.62 -50.58
N ASP A 42 44.04 -16.33 -50.58
CA ASP A 42 43.31 -15.73 -49.45
C ASP A 42 41.89 -16.26 -49.38
N GLU A 43 41.26 -16.56 -50.53
CA GLU A 43 39.93 -17.16 -50.55
C GLU A 43 39.89 -18.55 -49.92
N ARG A 44 40.97 -19.34 -50.04
CA ARG A 44 41.11 -20.62 -49.32
C ARG A 44 41.48 -20.43 -47.85
N LYS A 45 42.21 -19.37 -47.50
CA LYS A 45 42.58 -19.03 -46.12
C LYS A 45 41.48 -18.28 -45.35
N ARG A 46 40.32 -18.01 -45.97
CA ARG A 46 39.18 -17.39 -45.29
C ARG A 46 38.81 -18.24 -44.08
N PHE A 47 39.07 -17.67 -42.91
CA PHE A 47 38.80 -18.28 -41.63
C PHE A 47 37.31 -18.57 -41.51
N ILE A 48 36.95 -19.85 -41.46
CA ILE A 48 35.62 -20.27 -41.03
C ILE A 48 35.64 -20.11 -39.52
N LYS A 49 35.01 -19.05 -39.01
CA LYS A 49 34.85 -18.87 -37.57
C LYS A 49 33.98 -20.02 -37.06
N ASP A 50 34.58 -20.93 -36.31
CA ASP A 50 33.82 -21.95 -35.60
C ASP A 50 32.75 -21.27 -34.76
N ILE A 51 31.49 -21.61 -35.01
CA ILE A 51 30.33 -21.19 -34.20
C ILE A 51 30.33 -22.01 -32.89
N GLY A 52 31.52 -22.21 -32.31
CA GLY A 52 31.70 -22.80 -30.99
C GLY A 52 31.43 -21.76 -29.90
N LYS A 53 31.33 -22.24 -28.65
CA LYS A 53 31.11 -21.37 -27.48
C LYS A 53 32.11 -20.22 -27.48
N LEU A 54 31.59 -19.01 -27.63
CA LEU A 54 32.32 -17.76 -27.46
C LEU A 54 32.99 -17.76 -26.07
N GLY A 55 34.21 -17.24 -25.99
CA GLY A 55 34.95 -17.13 -24.73
C GLY A 55 34.08 -16.49 -23.65
N SER A 56 33.96 -17.16 -22.50
CA SER A 56 33.22 -16.62 -21.36
C SER A 56 33.91 -15.36 -20.83
N SER A 57 33.13 -14.39 -20.38
CA SER A 57 33.69 -13.25 -19.64
C SER A 57 34.40 -13.74 -18.38
N ILE A 58 35.47 -13.06 -17.99
CA ILE A 58 36.20 -13.30 -16.73
C ILE A 58 35.27 -13.26 -15.51
N TYR A 59 34.23 -12.40 -15.57
CA TYR A 59 33.18 -12.32 -14.55
C TYR A 59 32.50 -13.66 -14.27
N ARG A 60 32.28 -14.48 -15.31
CA ARG A 60 31.68 -15.81 -15.16
C ARG A 60 32.62 -16.83 -14.49
N THR A 61 33.92 -16.61 -14.60
CA THR A 61 34.95 -17.46 -13.99
C THR A 61 35.13 -17.10 -12.52
N ASP A 62 35.09 -15.81 -12.19
CA ASP A 62 35.38 -15.30 -10.85
C ASP A 62 34.15 -15.34 -9.92
N PHE A 63 32.94 -15.18 -10.47
CA PHE A 63 31.71 -15.17 -9.68
C PHE A 63 31.22 -16.60 -9.39
N ILE A 64 31.29 -17.00 -8.12
CA ILE A 64 30.69 -18.24 -7.62
C ILE A 64 29.28 -17.92 -7.11
N CYS A 65 28.27 -18.37 -7.86
CA CYS A 65 26.88 -18.24 -7.43
C CYS A 65 26.56 -19.30 -6.37
N PHE A 66 26.18 -18.87 -5.17
CA PHE A 66 25.64 -19.76 -4.13
C PHE A 66 24.11 -19.63 -4.11
N PRO A 67 23.37 -20.55 -4.78
CA PRO A 67 21.92 -20.40 -4.97
C PRO A 67 21.10 -20.45 -3.68
N ASP A 68 21.60 -21.17 -2.66
CA ASP A 68 20.91 -21.35 -1.38
C ASP A 68 21.44 -20.44 -0.26
N HIS A 69 22.38 -19.54 -0.59
CA HIS A 69 22.95 -18.64 0.40
C HIS A 69 21.96 -17.55 0.78
N LYS A 70 21.39 -17.65 1.98
CA LYS A 70 20.65 -16.56 2.62
C LYS A 70 21.63 -15.70 3.41
N PRO A 71 21.64 -14.37 3.23
CA PRO A 71 22.44 -13.50 4.07
C PRO A 71 21.97 -13.63 5.52
N ASP A 72 22.91 -13.55 6.47
CA ASP A 72 22.56 -13.58 7.89
C ASP A 72 21.63 -12.40 8.24
N GLN A 73 20.41 -12.74 8.65
CA GLN A 73 19.37 -11.78 8.98
C GLN A 73 19.76 -10.95 10.22
N THR A 74 20.55 -11.53 11.13
CA THR A 74 21.04 -10.88 12.35
C THR A 74 22.04 -9.80 12.00
N LEU A 75 23.04 -10.14 11.17
CA LEU A 75 24.00 -9.17 10.64
C LEU A 75 23.29 -8.04 9.87
N ARG A 76 22.30 -8.37 9.03
CA ARG A 76 21.54 -7.35 8.30
C ARG A 76 20.81 -6.40 9.24
N ARG A 77 20.13 -6.93 10.26
CA ARG A 77 19.39 -6.12 11.24
C ARG A 77 20.33 -5.21 12.04
N THR A 78 21.44 -5.74 12.54
CA THR A 78 22.43 -4.95 13.28
C THR A 78 23.08 -3.86 12.42
N MET A 79 23.32 -4.14 11.13
CA MET A 79 23.78 -3.11 10.19
C MET A 79 22.72 -2.04 9.98
N MET A 80 21.45 -2.40 9.77
CA MET A 80 20.36 -1.43 9.62
C MET A 80 20.22 -0.53 10.85
N GLU A 81 20.21 -1.11 12.05
CA GLU A 81 20.14 -0.36 13.32
C GLU A 81 21.33 0.61 13.48
N LYS A 82 22.53 0.22 13.05
CA LYS A 82 23.71 1.11 13.03
C LYS A 82 23.57 2.29 12.05
N PHE A 83 22.80 2.12 10.97
CA PHE A 83 22.58 3.15 9.95
C PHE A 83 21.32 4.00 10.18
N GLU A 84 20.55 3.78 11.26
CA GLU A 84 19.35 4.58 11.58
C GLU A 84 19.65 6.05 11.91
N GLY A 85 20.92 6.38 12.18
CA GLY A 85 21.39 7.76 12.33
C GLY A 85 21.00 8.41 13.66
N LEU A 86 21.13 9.73 13.74
CA LEU A 86 20.81 10.49 14.94
C LEU A 86 19.29 10.72 15.04
N PRO A 87 18.70 10.64 16.25
CA PRO A 87 17.30 10.96 16.44
C PRO A 87 17.01 12.41 16.05
N MET A 88 15.87 12.64 15.39
CA MET A 88 15.33 13.95 15.02
C MET A 88 15.37 14.97 16.19
N GLN A 89 15.16 14.48 17.41
CA GLN A 89 15.19 15.29 18.63
C GLN A 89 16.50 16.10 18.71
N HIS A 90 17.65 15.45 18.56
CA HIS A 90 18.96 16.11 18.65
C HIS A 90 19.23 17.15 17.55
N LEU A 91 18.56 17.05 16.40
CA LEU A 91 18.75 17.96 15.27
C LEU A 91 17.88 19.20 15.37
N PHE A 92 16.66 19.06 15.90
CA PHE A 92 15.63 20.12 15.82
C PHE A 92 15.19 20.66 17.18
N THR A 93 15.55 20.02 18.29
CA THR A 93 15.23 20.58 19.62
C THR A 93 16.22 21.66 19.99
N HIS A 94 15.71 22.86 20.27
CA HIS A 94 16.47 23.90 20.94
C HIS A 94 16.22 23.77 22.44
N HIS A 95 17.27 23.82 23.26
CA HIS A 95 17.18 23.86 24.73
C HIS A 95 16.43 22.69 25.41
N GLU A 96 16.48 21.48 24.84
CA GLU A 96 15.82 20.28 25.39
C GLU A 96 14.31 20.43 25.58
N GLU A 97 13.68 21.33 24.83
CA GLU A 97 12.26 21.60 24.96
C GLU A 97 11.41 20.52 24.27
N PRO A 98 10.35 20.02 24.94
CA PRO A 98 9.45 19.09 24.29
C PRO A 98 8.71 19.79 23.16
N ARG A 99 8.52 19.10 22.03
CA ARG A 99 7.81 19.65 20.86
C ARG A 99 6.39 20.15 21.19
N SER A 100 5.75 19.53 22.18
CA SER A 100 4.41 19.89 22.66
C SER A 100 4.41 20.90 23.82
N ARG A 101 5.50 21.66 24.01
CA ARG A 101 5.60 22.66 25.10
C ARG A 101 4.58 23.79 24.94
N ASN A 102 4.40 24.29 23.72
CA ASN A 102 3.60 25.49 23.44
C ASN A 102 2.28 25.11 22.74
N LEU A 103 1.25 24.79 23.53
CA LEU A 103 -0.07 24.41 23.01
C LEU A 103 -1.11 25.54 23.10
N VAL A 104 -0.79 26.61 23.82
CA VAL A 104 -1.66 27.78 24.00
C VAL A 104 -1.35 28.81 22.92
N SER A 105 -2.38 29.27 22.21
CA SER A 105 -2.24 30.36 21.25
C SER A 105 -2.27 31.72 21.96
N GLU A 106 -1.64 32.73 21.37
CA GLU A 106 -1.69 34.11 21.89
C GLU A 106 -3.13 34.64 22.01
N TYR A 107 -4.01 34.20 21.11
CA TYR A 107 -5.43 34.52 21.17
C TYR A 107 -6.09 33.96 22.43
N ASP A 108 -5.92 32.66 22.70
CA ASP A 108 -6.49 31.99 23.88
C ASP A 108 -6.00 32.64 25.18
N ASP A 109 -4.70 32.91 25.26
CA ASP A 109 -4.08 33.59 26.41
C ASP A 109 -4.65 35.01 26.64
N LYS A 110 -4.75 35.84 25.59
CA LYS A 110 -5.25 37.22 25.72
C LYS A 110 -6.72 37.29 26.08
N TYR A 111 -7.57 36.51 25.40
CA TYR A 111 -9.03 36.65 25.53
C TYR A 111 -9.60 35.82 26.67
N ASN A 112 -9.17 34.56 26.84
CA ASN A 112 -9.75 33.67 27.85
C ASN A 112 -9.02 33.77 29.19
N ARG A 113 -7.69 34.03 29.18
CA ARG A 113 -6.86 34.09 30.40
C ARG A 113 -6.49 35.51 30.81
N HIS A 114 -7.05 36.51 30.10
CA HIS A 114 -6.82 37.94 30.31
C HIS A 114 -5.37 38.40 30.19
N GLY A 115 -4.51 37.53 29.65
CA GLY A 115 -3.14 37.82 29.31
C GLY A 115 -2.28 38.40 30.44
N TYR A 116 -2.63 38.22 31.71
CA TYR A 116 -1.94 38.83 32.82
C TYR A 116 -0.86 37.90 33.38
N ASN A 117 0.39 38.35 33.38
CA ASN A 117 1.50 37.67 34.05
C ASN A 117 2.14 38.62 35.06
N PRO A 118 2.06 38.37 36.38
CA PRO A 118 2.58 39.29 37.39
C PRO A 118 4.12 39.31 37.46
N VAL A 119 4.80 38.32 36.87
CA VAL A 119 6.26 38.16 36.97
C VAL A 119 7.00 39.01 35.93
N LEU A 120 6.36 39.33 34.81
CA LEU A 120 7.00 40.00 33.67
C LEU A 120 6.42 41.40 33.43
N PRO A 121 7.26 42.36 33.00
CA PRO A 121 6.78 43.70 32.68
C PRO A 121 5.85 43.67 31.44
N PRO A 122 4.82 44.53 31.40
CA PRO A 122 3.91 44.60 30.25
C PRO A 122 4.60 45.02 28.94
N LEU A 123 5.61 45.90 29.05
CA LEU A 123 6.41 46.40 27.94
C LEU A 123 7.88 46.06 28.17
N ARG A 124 8.56 45.71 27.07
CA ARG A 124 10.01 45.47 27.04
C ARG A 124 10.76 46.75 27.43
N SER A 125 11.78 46.61 28.28
CA SER A 125 12.65 47.72 28.72
C SER A 125 14.12 47.35 28.56
N TRP A 126 14.98 48.33 28.32
CA TRP A 126 16.43 48.10 28.16
C TRP A 126 17.11 48.02 29.53
N ASN A 127 17.86 46.95 29.80
CA ASN A 127 18.65 46.82 31.01
C ASN A 127 20.12 47.17 30.73
N GLY A 128 20.54 48.37 31.14
CA GLY A 128 21.91 48.84 30.93
C GLY A 128 22.99 48.02 31.64
N ARG A 129 22.67 47.29 32.72
CA ARG A 129 23.66 46.44 33.41
C ARG A 129 23.90 45.11 32.68
N LYS A 130 22.84 44.55 32.09
CA LYS A 130 22.91 43.29 31.34
C LYS A 130 23.24 43.51 29.85
N PHE A 131 23.24 44.77 29.40
CA PHE A 131 23.32 45.14 27.98
C PHE A 131 22.36 44.33 27.10
N ALA A 132 21.13 44.15 27.60
CA ALA A 132 20.12 43.34 26.94
C ALA A 132 18.72 43.91 27.20
N TRP A 133 17.80 43.63 26.28
CA TRP A 133 16.39 43.89 26.49
C TRP A 133 15.82 42.91 27.53
N ILE A 134 15.09 43.44 28.52
CA ILE A 134 14.33 42.62 29.45
C ILE A 134 13.20 41.94 28.68
N PRO A 135 13.06 40.61 28.81
CA PRO A 135 12.02 39.89 28.10
C PRO A 135 10.63 40.38 28.52
N GLN A 136 9.75 40.45 27.54
CA GLN A 136 8.34 40.77 27.70
C GLN A 136 7.56 39.47 27.90
N LYS A 137 6.30 39.59 28.32
CA LYS A 137 5.36 38.47 28.34
C LYS A 137 5.36 37.64 27.05
N THR A 138 5.44 38.27 25.87
CA THR A 138 5.44 37.58 24.57
C THR A 138 6.63 36.63 24.36
N ASP A 139 7.73 36.87 25.06
CA ASP A 139 8.93 36.03 24.97
C ASP A 139 8.80 34.74 25.79
N PHE A 140 7.82 34.69 26.71
CA PHE A 140 7.56 33.54 27.57
C PHE A 140 6.13 33.04 27.38
N PRO A 141 5.90 32.10 26.44
CA PRO A 141 4.59 31.50 26.27
C PRO A 141 4.18 30.75 27.54
N ILE A 142 2.87 30.73 27.80
CA ILE A 142 2.30 30.01 28.93
C ILE A 142 2.41 28.50 28.67
N LEU A 143 2.91 27.76 29.65
CA LEU A 143 3.14 26.30 29.58
C LEU A 143 1.96 25.45 30.06
N GLU A 144 0.86 26.10 30.40
CA GLU A 144 -0.35 25.45 30.86
C GLU A 144 -1.02 24.67 29.72
N PRO A 145 -1.82 23.65 30.04
CA PRO A 145 -2.62 22.95 29.03
C PRO A 145 -3.58 23.93 28.33
N PRO A 146 -3.88 23.71 27.04
CA PRO A 146 -4.78 24.57 26.28
C PRO A 146 -6.21 24.53 26.82
N THR A 147 -6.95 25.62 26.63
CA THR A 147 -8.37 25.70 27.00
C THR A 147 -9.17 24.79 26.07
N ASN A 148 -9.42 23.55 26.49
CA ASN A 148 -9.97 22.50 25.62
C ASN A 148 -11.50 22.59 25.43
N TYR A 149 -12.18 23.54 26.08
CA TYR A 149 -13.64 23.78 26.01
C TYR A 149 -14.52 22.50 26.06
N GLY A 150 -14.04 21.43 26.70
CA GLY A 150 -14.71 20.13 26.71
C GLY A 150 -14.70 19.35 25.38
N LEU A 151 -13.97 19.80 24.34
CA LEU A 151 -13.88 19.12 23.04
C LEU A 151 -13.27 17.72 23.19
N LEU A 152 -12.18 17.59 23.94
CA LEU A 152 -11.58 16.28 24.24
C LEU A 152 -12.59 15.34 24.91
N GLU A 153 -13.33 15.82 25.91
CA GLU A 153 -14.34 15.02 26.59
C GLU A 153 -15.44 14.56 25.63
N TYR A 154 -15.90 15.45 24.75
CA TYR A 154 -16.87 15.15 23.71
C TYR A 154 -16.36 14.09 22.72
N LEU A 155 -15.11 14.23 22.26
CA LEU A 155 -14.49 13.28 21.34
C LEU A 155 -14.25 11.92 22.00
N MET A 156 -13.78 11.90 23.25
CA MET A 156 -13.63 10.67 24.01
C MET A 156 -14.97 9.95 24.16
N LYS A 157 -16.04 10.68 24.51
CA LYS A 157 -17.40 10.12 24.55
C LYS A 157 -17.77 9.54 23.19
N LYS A 158 -17.55 10.27 22.09
CA LYS A 158 -17.86 9.81 20.74
C LYS A 158 -17.07 8.56 20.33
N TRP A 159 -15.78 8.48 20.63
CA TRP A 159 -14.94 7.31 20.29
C TRP A 159 -15.26 6.08 21.14
N HIS A 160 -15.57 6.29 22.43
CA HIS A 160 -15.94 5.20 23.33
C HIS A 160 -17.41 4.80 23.23
N GLN A 161 -18.23 5.60 22.54
CA GLN A 161 -19.58 5.23 22.18
C GLN A 161 -19.50 4.09 21.15
N LYS A 162 -19.49 2.86 21.65
CA LYS A 162 -19.68 1.66 20.82
C LYS A 162 -20.98 1.86 20.05
N GLU A 163 -20.88 1.94 18.72
CA GLU A 163 -22.04 1.72 17.87
C GLU A 163 -22.59 0.34 18.26
N ALA A 164 -23.81 0.30 18.80
CA ALA A 164 -24.45 -0.96 19.07
C ALA A 164 -24.44 -1.72 17.74
N GLY A 165 -23.78 -2.89 17.68
CA GLY A 165 -23.56 -3.68 16.45
C GLY A 165 -24.85 -4.18 15.78
N VAL A 166 -25.99 -3.63 16.16
CA VAL A 166 -27.28 -3.72 15.49
C VAL A 166 -27.22 -2.81 14.27
N MET A 167 -27.54 -3.36 13.10
CA MET A 167 -27.69 -2.62 11.83
C MET A 167 -28.85 -1.61 11.96
N ASN A 168 -28.62 -0.50 12.63
CA ASN A 168 -29.63 0.52 12.85
C ASN A 168 -29.65 1.47 11.64
N SER A 169 -30.73 1.40 10.87
CA SER A 169 -30.95 2.38 9.81
C SER A 169 -31.11 3.79 10.41
N VAL A 170 -30.80 4.85 9.64
CA VAL A 170 -31.01 6.25 10.06
C VAL A 170 -32.46 6.47 10.53
N TYR A 171 -33.43 5.81 9.90
CA TYR A 171 -34.85 5.87 10.27
C TYR A 171 -35.09 5.29 11.68
N THR A 172 -34.54 4.12 11.98
CA THR A 172 -34.67 3.46 13.29
C THR A 172 -34.04 4.28 14.43
N ILE A 173 -32.94 5.00 14.15
CA ILE A 173 -32.28 5.87 15.14
C ILE A 173 -33.07 7.17 15.35
N SER A 174 -33.55 7.76 14.27
CA SER A 174 -34.20 9.08 14.28
C SER A 174 -35.59 9.03 14.88
N TYR A 175 -36.34 7.96 14.61
CA TYR A 175 -37.68 7.75 15.16
C TYR A 175 -37.61 6.80 16.36
N LYS A 176 -37.86 7.35 17.56
CA LYS A 176 -38.05 6.52 18.75
C LYS A 176 -39.31 5.67 18.56
N SER A 177 -39.23 4.37 18.83
CA SER A 177 -40.42 3.53 18.91
C SER A 177 -41.38 4.15 19.93
N PRO A 178 -42.64 4.41 19.56
CA PRO A 178 -43.60 4.96 20.51
C PRO A 178 -43.83 3.96 21.65
N PRO A 179 -44.20 4.43 22.85
CA PRO A 179 -44.48 3.53 23.96
C PRO A 179 -45.59 2.55 23.59
N ILE A 180 -45.57 1.35 24.19
CA ILE A 180 -46.53 0.26 23.88
C ILE A 180 -47.99 0.74 24.03
N SER A 181 -48.24 1.72 24.90
CA SER A 181 -49.55 2.34 25.12
C SER A 181 -50.09 3.16 23.93
N ALA A 182 -49.24 3.59 23.00
CA ALA A 182 -49.66 4.30 21.79
C ALA A 182 -50.27 3.35 20.74
N PHE A 183 -49.96 2.04 20.83
CA PHE A 183 -50.58 1.05 19.98
C PHE A 183 -51.96 0.71 20.54
N ALA A 184 -52.99 0.80 19.69
CA ALA A 184 -54.32 0.34 20.06
C ALA A 184 -54.23 -1.13 20.50
N THR A 185 -54.72 -1.42 21.71
CA THR A 185 -54.87 -2.81 22.16
C THR A 185 -55.91 -3.47 21.29
N CYS A 186 -55.48 -4.14 20.22
CA CYS A 186 -56.32 -5.11 19.54
C CYS A 186 -56.60 -6.20 20.57
N GLN A 187 -57.75 -6.11 21.24
CA GLN A 187 -58.32 -7.23 21.96
C GLN A 187 -58.35 -8.38 20.95
N LEU A 188 -57.42 -9.33 21.10
CA LEU A 188 -57.50 -10.61 20.42
C LEU A 188 -58.87 -11.16 20.81
N ARG A 189 -59.85 -11.02 19.91
CA ARG A 189 -61.12 -11.72 20.04
C ARG A 189 -60.72 -13.16 20.25
N GLN A 190 -60.98 -13.68 21.45
CA GLN A 190 -60.82 -15.10 21.67
C GLN A 190 -61.55 -15.80 20.52
N PRO A 191 -60.89 -16.72 19.79
CA PRO A 191 -61.59 -17.45 18.75
C PRO A 191 -62.82 -18.07 19.39
N ALA A 192 -63.99 -17.82 18.79
CA ALA A 192 -65.23 -18.42 19.25
C ALA A 192 -65.02 -19.93 19.38
N LYS A 193 -65.38 -20.52 20.54
CA LYS A 193 -65.31 -21.97 20.78
C LYS A 193 -65.82 -22.71 19.55
N THR A 194 -64.92 -23.34 18.81
CA THR A 194 -65.26 -24.21 17.69
C THR A 194 -66.07 -25.37 18.25
N ARG A 195 -67.34 -25.47 17.86
CA ARG A 195 -68.07 -26.73 18.01
C ARG A 195 -67.34 -27.75 17.15
N ASN A 196 -66.92 -28.85 17.76
CA ASN A 196 -66.20 -29.94 17.10
C ASN A 196 -67.00 -30.44 15.88
N LEU A 197 -66.54 -30.08 14.68
CA LEU A 197 -66.83 -30.80 13.46
C LEU A 197 -65.65 -31.74 13.21
N PRO A 198 -65.87 -33.03 12.91
CA PRO A 198 -64.77 -33.94 12.64
C PRO A 198 -64.06 -33.50 11.35
N SER A 199 -62.82 -33.05 11.50
CA SER A 199 -61.93 -32.74 10.38
C SER A 199 -61.59 -34.03 9.65
N SER A 200 -61.97 -34.14 8.38
CA SER A 200 -61.47 -35.17 7.49
C SER A 200 -59.95 -35.06 7.38
N GLN A 201 -59.27 -36.18 7.59
CA GLN A 201 -57.82 -36.29 7.62
C GLN A 201 -57.30 -36.31 6.18
N GLY A 202 -56.93 -35.14 5.66
CA GLY A 202 -56.17 -35.00 4.41
C GLY A 202 -54.69 -34.81 4.71
N HIS A 203 -53.90 -35.85 4.50
CA HIS A 203 -52.43 -35.80 4.54
C HIS A 203 -51.91 -34.89 3.41
N LEU A 204 -51.05 -33.92 3.75
CA LEU A 204 -50.11 -33.28 2.82
C LEU A 204 -48.72 -33.24 3.48
N PRO A 205 -47.63 -33.53 2.75
CA PRO A 205 -46.35 -33.90 3.32
C PRO A 205 -45.52 -32.70 3.79
N GLN A 206 -44.78 -32.94 4.87
CA GLN A 206 -43.84 -32.04 5.50
C GLN A 206 -42.54 -31.98 4.67
N ASN A 207 -42.33 -30.87 3.97
CA ASN A 207 -41.08 -30.58 3.27
C ASN A 207 -40.14 -29.82 4.20
N ASP A 208 -39.32 -30.55 4.97
CA ASP A 208 -38.19 -29.97 5.69
C ASP A 208 -37.04 -29.72 4.69
N SER A 209 -36.62 -28.46 4.56
CA SER A 209 -35.51 -28.07 3.70
C SER A 209 -34.17 -28.46 4.34
N ARG A 210 -33.56 -29.50 3.77
CA ARG A 210 -32.33 -30.17 4.17
C ARG A 210 -31.05 -29.36 3.87
N ILE A 211 -30.96 -28.10 4.30
CA ILE A 211 -29.86 -27.19 3.90
C ILE A 211 -28.93 -26.79 5.07
N LEU A 212 -29.22 -27.13 6.32
CA LEU A 212 -28.41 -26.69 7.48
C LEU A 212 -27.69 -27.82 8.25
N ALA A 213 -27.23 -28.86 7.56
CA ALA A 213 -26.31 -29.83 8.15
C ALA A 213 -24.94 -29.74 7.47
N TYR A 214 -24.13 -28.77 7.87
CA TYR A 214 -22.69 -28.75 7.58
C TYR A 214 -21.92 -28.87 8.89
N GLU A 215 -21.57 -30.11 9.25
CA GLU A 215 -20.72 -30.49 10.38
C GLU A 215 -19.25 -29.99 10.24
N GLY A 216 -18.92 -29.28 9.15
CA GLY A 216 -17.58 -28.75 8.88
C GLY A 216 -17.19 -27.49 9.66
N CYS A 217 -18.16 -26.74 10.19
CA CYS A 217 -17.89 -25.44 10.84
C CYS A 217 -17.23 -25.56 12.22
N GLN A 218 -17.36 -26.69 12.92
CA GLN A 218 -16.77 -26.87 14.25
C GLN A 218 -15.25 -27.04 14.21
N LYS A 219 -14.68 -27.60 13.13
CA LYS A 219 -13.22 -27.81 13.03
C LYS A 219 -12.42 -26.52 12.83
N TYR A 220 -13.01 -25.52 12.17
CA TYR A 220 -12.36 -24.23 11.93
C TYR A 220 -12.25 -23.37 13.19
N LEU A 221 -13.23 -23.46 14.10
CA LEU A 221 -13.21 -22.70 15.36
C LEU A 221 -12.18 -23.28 16.35
N GLN A 222 -11.93 -24.59 16.32
CA GLN A 222 -10.95 -25.22 17.21
C GLN A 222 -9.50 -24.90 16.84
N ALA A 223 -9.22 -24.64 15.55
CA ALA A 223 -7.89 -24.26 15.07
C ALA A 223 -7.48 -22.82 15.43
N ILE A 224 -8.45 -21.92 15.59
CA ILE A 224 -8.20 -20.50 15.90
C ILE A 224 -7.87 -20.30 17.39
N GLY A 225 -8.41 -21.16 18.26
CA GLY A 225 -8.17 -21.09 19.71
C GLY A 225 -6.80 -21.59 20.19
N GLN A 226 -5.98 -22.20 19.31
CA GLN A 226 -4.63 -22.68 19.66
C GLN A 226 -3.51 -21.70 19.27
N LEU A 227 -3.84 -20.52 18.74
CA LEU A 227 -2.90 -19.49 18.28
C LEU A 227 -2.88 -18.23 19.17
N VAL A 228 -3.37 -18.34 20.41
CA VAL A 228 -3.24 -17.32 21.48
C VAL A 228 -2.57 -17.98 22.68
#